data_AF-A0A2R7YWZ3-F1
#
_entry.id   AF-A0A2R7YWZ3-F1
#
_cell.length_a   1.000
_cell.length_b   1.000
_cell.length_c   1.000
_cell.angle_alpha   90.00
_cell.angle_beta   90.00
_cell.angle_gamma   90.00
#
_symmetry.space_group_name_H-M   'P 1'
#
loop_
_entity.id
_entity.type
_entity.pdbx_description
1 polymer ?
#
loop_
_entity_poly.entity_id
_entity_poly.type
_entity_poly.pdbx_seq_one_letter_code
_entity_poly.pdbx_strand_id
1 'polypeptide(L)'
;MATLEAPRASELRGQVREWRRGRAELNYWEVASDAYIAIFAVVMIGSMAGNVVLNLRRLADDACVGSCAVTRELAPWLSALAVAAVVLGVARLLGPVFSPPAANVWLLGTPVDRGALLRPGWLRTVAFTVVGVVAVLLTPAVLGGFTPSTGVAFVVAGSAASLACVALAALSQVHEHAAARWLTWLVTGSLWVLLAATADGRLDGVPSVPTPVALALTAAGLVAGAVLAWRVRGSLSSMSRRVLGQTENLSPALSGALSSLDLGLMYDVLLARRWGKGATVTSRRGGPVGWWALVHSDLRRAVRAPQPFVVLAGMTLVPYAAASADAGRALVLATTLAGLLAGPPLCAGLRVVVRTRGVARMLPMSTAQVRGAHLVMPGTALLLYALGTTWTLLPLMPTQEAVRLAIACGLSSLAATLRWVSARPPDYGKPMVSTPAGAVPPGVLSSVFRGFDVWAVTALPLVFGPTGTVVSLAISLGVIAWLVSSDPA
;
A
#
# COMPACT_ATOMS: atom_id res chain seq x y z
N MET A 1 28.08 17.28 -47.24
CA MET A 1 27.43 17.34 -45.91
C MET A 1 28.06 16.29 -45.02
N ALA A 2 28.69 16.66 -43.90
CA ALA A 2 29.14 15.68 -42.92
C ALA A 2 27.90 15.07 -42.24
N THR A 3 27.80 13.74 -42.23
CA THR A 3 26.81 13.04 -41.41
C THR A 3 27.22 13.19 -39.95
N LEU A 4 26.61 14.16 -39.26
CA LEU A 4 26.78 14.32 -37.81
C LEU A 4 26.24 13.06 -37.13
N GLU A 5 27.13 12.16 -36.73
CA GLU A 5 26.78 10.97 -35.95
C GLU A 5 26.08 11.43 -34.67
N ALA A 6 24.89 10.87 -34.41
CA ALA A 6 24.16 11.18 -33.19
C ALA A 6 24.96 10.67 -31.97
N PRO A 7 25.21 11.51 -30.94
CA PRO A 7 26.04 11.12 -29.81
C PRO A 7 25.44 9.92 -29.07
N ARG A 8 26.29 9.00 -28.60
CA ARG A 8 25.83 7.78 -27.96
C ARG A 8 25.19 8.11 -26.61
N ALA A 9 24.17 7.33 -26.23
CA ALA A 9 23.49 7.48 -24.94
C ALA A 9 24.42 7.33 -23.72
N SER A 10 25.63 6.77 -23.88
CA SER A 10 26.70 6.76 -22.89
C SER A 10 27.41 8.10 -22.75
N GLU A 11 27.78 8.74 -23.86
CA GLU A 11 28.47 10.04 -23.90
C GLU A 11 27.58 11.13 -23.31
N LEU A 12 26.32 11.19 -23.74
CA LEU A 12 25.37 12.19 -23.26
C LEU A 12 25.11 12.03 -21.74
N ARG A 13 25.02 10.80 -21.24
CA ARG A 13 24.98 10.54 -19.77
C ARG A 13 26.29 10.90 -19.08
N GLY A 14 27.43 10.77 -19.76
CA GLY A 14 28.75 11.21 -19.31
C GLY A 14 28.76 12.72 -19.07
N GLN A 15 28.41 13.50 -20.10
CA GLN A 15 28.31 14.96 -20.05
C GLN A 15 27.33 15.43 -18.96
N VAL A 16 26.13 14.83 -18.86
CA VAL A 16 25.17 15.17 -17.78
C VAL A 16 25.73 14.86 -16.39
N ARG A 17 26.53 13.78 -16.23
CA ARG A 17 27.16 13.44 -14.96
C ARG A 17 28.31 14.39 -14.62
N GLU A 18 29.08 14.80 -15.61
CA GLU A 18 30.17 15.78 -15.49
C GLU A 18 29.62 17.16 -15.11
N TRP A 19 28.61 17.67 -15.82
CA TRP A 19 27.89 18.92 -15.49
C TRP A 19 27.20 18.93 -14.13
N ARG A 20 26.90 17.76 -13.56
CA ARG A 20 26.40 17.60 -12.18
C ARG A 20 27.53 17.58 -11.17
N ARG A 21 28.66 16.92 -11.47
CA ARG A 21 29.86 16.90 -10.61
C ARG A 21 30.52 18.27 -10.50
N GLY A 22 30.65 19.00 -11.61
CA GLY A 22 31.17 20.37 -11.62
C GLY A 22 30.28 21.41 -10.93
N ARG A 23 29.10 21.00 -10.44
CA ARG A 23 28.19 21.79 -9.60
C ARG A 23 27.82 21.07 -8.30
N ALA A 24 28.61 20.08 -7.89
CA ALA A 24 28.45 19.44 -6.59
C ALA A 24 29.27 20.21 -5.56
N GLU A 25 28.59 20.99 -4.72
CA GLU A 25 29.20 21.82 -3.66
C GLU A 25 29.48 21.02 -2.37
N LEU A 26 29.04 19.75 -2.31
CA LEU A 26 29.18 18.89 -1.14
C LEU A 26 30.63 18.47 -0.88
N ASN A 27 31.09 18.67 0.35
CA ASN A 27 32.40 18.22 0.80
C ASN A 27 32.43 16.69 1.00
N TYR A 28 33.60 16.06 0.76
CA TYR A 28 33.78 14.61 1.00
C TYR A 28 33.42 14.20 2.44
N TRP A 29 33.63 15.09 3.41
CA TRP A 29 33.29 14.86 4.82
C TRP A 29 31.77 14.84 5.07
N GLU A 30 31.01 15.71 4.41
CA GLU A 30 29.54 15.72 4.48
C GLU A 30 28.97 14.42 3.91
N VAL A 31 29.47 13.98 2.74
CA VAL A 31 29.08 12.70 2.13
C VAL A 31 29.40 11.50 3.04
N ALA A 32 30.54 11.53 3.74
CA ALA A 32 30.90 10.49 4.71
C ALA A 32 29.99 10.51 5.96
N SER A 33 29.66 11.69 6.48
CA SER A 33 28.73 11.89 7.59
C SER A 33 27.32 11.38 7.24
N ASP A 34 26.79 11.77 6.08
CA ASP A 34 25.48 11.31 5.59
C ASP A 34 25.44 9.79 5.42
N ALA A 35 26.50 9.20 4.88
CA ALA A 35 26.63 7.74 4.73
C ALA A 35 26.67 7.04 6.11
N TYR A 36 27.41 7.57 7.08
CA TYR A 36 27.45 7.06 8.44
C TYR A 36 26.06 7.11 9.11
N ILE A 37 25.38 8.26 9.05
CA ILE A 37 24.04 8.45 9.62
C ILE A 37 23.05 7.46 8.99
N ALA A 38 23.09 7.30 7.66
CA ALA A 38 22.23 6.36 6.95
C ALA A 38 22.48 4.90 7.36
N ILE A 39 23.75 4.48 7.46
CA ILE A 39 24.11 3.11 7.89
C ILE A 39 23.68 2.88 9.34
N PHE A 40 23.98 3.83 10.24
CA PHE A 40 23.60 3.73 11.65
C PHE A 40 22.08 3.64 11.83
N ALA A 41 21.31 4.48 11.13
CA ALA A 41 19.85 4.45 11.15
C ALA A 41 19.30 3.11 10.64
N VAL A 42 19.86 2.55 9.57
CA VAL A 42 19.46 1.23 9.04
C VAL A 42 19.77 0.11 10.04
N VAL A 43 20.93 0.11 10.70
CA VAL A 43 21.30 -0.89 11.71
C VAL A 43 20.43 -0.76 12.96
N MET A 44 20.18 0.45 13.45
CA MET A 44 19.34 0.70 14.61
C MET A 44 17.88 0.29 14.35
N ILE A 45 17.27 0.76 13.26
CA ILE A 45 15.88 0.42 12.93
C ILE A 45 15.75 -1.08 12.61
N GLY A 46 16.73 -1.65 11.89
CA GLY A 46 16.76 -3.07 11.55
C GLY A 46 16.88 -3.98 12.79
N SER A 47 17.71 -3.62 13.77
CA SER A 47 17.83 -4.38 15.02
C SER A 47 16.58 -4.26 15.90
N MET A 48 15.96 -3.08 16.01
CA MET A 48 14.69 -2.91 16.72
C MET A 48 13.57 -3.74 16.08
N ALA A 49 13.43 -3.69 14.75
CA ALA A 49 12.46 -4.49 14.02
C ALA A 49 12.73 -6.00 14.17
N GLY A 50 14.00 -6.43 14.06
CA GLY A 50 14.41 -7.81 14.27
C GLY A 50 14.06 -8.33 15.68
N ASN A 51 14.30 -7.53 16.72
CA ASN A 51 13.93 -7.90 18.09
C ASN A 51 12.41 -8.06 18.28
N VAL A 52 11.61 -7.16 17.67
CA VAL A 52 10.13 -7.31 17.69
C VAL A 52 9.71 -8.59 16.98
N VAL A 53 10.26 -8.90 15.81
CA VAL A 53 9.95 -10.13 15.05
C VAL A 53 10.36 -11.39 15.83
N LEU A 54 11.51 -11.40 16.49
CA LEU A 54 11.97 -12.53 17.29
C LEU A 54 11.12 -12.74 18.55
N ASN A 55 10.66 -11.67 19.21
CA ASN A 55 9.78 -11.80 20.37
C ASN A 55 8.35 -12.20 19.97
N LEU A 56 7.82 -11.69 18.86
CA LEU A 56 6.56 -12.17 18.28
C LEU A 56 6.64 -13.65 17.89
N ARG A 57 7.78 -14.10 17.36
CA ARG A 57 8.01 -15.53 17.09
C ARG A 57 7.95 -16.37 18.36
N ARG A 58 8.66 -15.99 19.43
CA ARG A 58 8.65 -16.72 20.71
C ARG A 58 7.25 -16.81 21.30
N LEU A 59 6.53 -15.70 21.36
CA LEU A 59 5.14 -15.67 21.83
C LEU A 59 4.22 -16.57 20.98
N ALA A 60 4.47 -16.69 19.68
CA ALA A 60 3.75 -17.60 18.80
C ALA A 60 4.22 -19.07 18.92
N ASP A 61 5.48 -19.32 19.28
CA ASP A 61 5.99 -20.66 19.61
C ASP A 61 5.31 -21.19 20.89
N ASP A 62 5.15 -20.35 21.92
CA ASP A 62 4.58 -20.73 23.22
C ASP A 62 3.05 -20.92 23.20
N ALA A 63 2.32 -20.23 22.32
CA ALA A 63 0.86 -20.21 22.30
C ALA A 63 0.20 -21.18 21.28
N CYS A 64 0.94 -21.64 20.27
CA CYS A 64 0.36 -22.24 19.06
C CYS A 64 0.30 -23.78 19.15
N VAL A 65 -0.88 -24.33 19.41
CA VAL A 65 -1.11 -25.79 19.47
C VAL A 65 -2.23 -26.19 18.49
N GLY A 66 -2.11 -27.36 17.85
CA GLY A 66 -3.15 -27.89 16.97
C GLY A 66 -3.31 -27.11 15.65
N SER A 67 -4.53 -26.68 15.33
CA SER A 67 -4.89 -26.02 14.06
C SER A 67 -4.11 -24.74 13.76
N CYS A 68 -3.64 -24.04 14.81
CA CYS A 68 -2.76 -22.89 14.67
C CYS A 68 -1.47 -23.23 13.90
N ALA A 69 -0.90 -24.43 14.10
CA ALA A 69 0.37 -24.83 13.49
C ALA A 69 0.28 -24.84 11.95
N VAL A 70 -0.81 -25.36 11.39
CA VAL A 70 -1.03 -25.41 9.94
C VAL A 70 -1.19 -24.01 9.34
N THR A 71 -1.95 -23.12 9.99
CA THR A 71 -2.06 -21.72 9.58
C THR A 71 -0.69 -21.03 9.61
N ARG A 72 0.16 -21.37 10.59
CA ARG A 72 1.52 -20.83 10.73
C ARG A 72 2.49 -21.34 9.66
N GLU A 73 2.42 -22.60 9.24
CA GLU A 73 3.19 -23.12 8.10
C GLU A 73 2.80 -22.47 6.77
N LEU A 74 1.53 -22.11 6.62
CA LEU A 74 1.00 -21.46 5.41
C LEU A 74 1.24 -19.93 5.39
N ALA A 75 1.44 -19.30 6.56
CA ALA A 75 1.62 -17.85 6.68
C ALA A 75 2.78 -17.27 5.83
N PRO A 76 3.97 -17.90 5.70
CA PRO A 76 5.01 -17.43 4.80
C PRO A 76 4.55 -17.41 3.33
N TRP A 77 3.87 -18.45 2.85
CA TRP A 77 3.39 -18.54 1.48
C TRP A 77 2.29 -17.53 1.17
N LEU A 78 1.35 -17.34 2.10
CA LEU A 78 0.35 -16.28 2.05
C LEU A 78 0.99 -14.89 2.01
N SER A 79 2.02 -14.65 2.83
CA SER A 79 2.75 -13.38 2.84
C SER A 79 3.50 -13.13 1.53
N ALA A 80 4.07 -14.15 0.89
CA ALA A 80 4.74 -14.03 -0.40
C ALA A 80 3.76 -13.62 -1.51
N LEU A 81 2.55 -14.18 -1.52
CA LEU A 81 1.48 -13.77 -2.43
C LEU A 81 0.97 -12.36 -2.14
N ALA A 82 0.84 -11.98 -0.86
CA ALA A 82 0.48 -10.62 -0.46
C ALA A 82 1.53 -9.59 -0.91
N VAL A 83 2.82 -9.89 -0.72
CA VAL A 83 3.94 -9.05 -1.20
C VAL A 83 3.93 -8.96 -2.72
N ALA A 84 3.76 -10.08 -3.44
CA ALA A 84 3.65 -10.07 -4.90
C ALA A 84 2.46 -9.23 -5.39
N ALA A 85 1.30 -9.32 -4.73
CA ALA A 85 0.11 -8.51 -5.04
C ALA A 85 0.36 -7.01 -4.80
N VAL A 86 0.99 -6.65 -3.68
CA VAL A 86 1.35 -5.26 -3.33
C VAL A 86 2.36 -4.71 -4.34
N VAL A 87 3.45 -5.44 -4.60
CA VAL A 87 4.50 -5.04 -5.55
C VAL A 87 3.94 -4.86 -6.96
N LEU A 88 3.09 -5.78 -7.43
CA LEU A 88 2.42 -5.67 -8.73
C LEU A 88 1.42 -4.50 -8.77
N GLY A 89 0.66 -4.29 -7.69
CA GLY A 89 -0.24 -3.16 -7.53
C GLY A 89 0.50 -1.81 -7.62
N VAL A 90 1.57 -1.67 -6.84
CA VAL A 90 2.46 -0.49 -6.85
C VAL A 90 3.10 -0.30 -8.22
N ALA A 91 3.65 -1.35 -8.84
CA ALA A 91 4.23 -1.27 -10.17
C ALA A 91 3.20 -0.76 -11.21
N ARG A 92 1.94 -1.21 -11.15
CA ARG A 92 0.88 -0.70 -12.04
C ARG A 92 0.43 0.73 -11.73
N LEU A 93 0.40 1.11 -10.45
CA LEU A 93 0.03 2.47 -10.00
C LEU A 93 1.09 3.51 -10.37
N LEU A 94 2.37 3.17 -10.24
CA LEU A 94 3.50 4.06 -10.55
C LEU A 94 3.90 3.99 -12.03
N GLY A 95 3.94 2.78 -12.60
CA GLY A 95 4.64 2.47 -13.85
C GLY A 95 6.12 2.17 -13.54
N PRO A 96 6.60 0.93 -13.67
CA PRO A 96 7.97 0.57 -13.27
C PRO A 96 9.07 1.20 -14.14
N VAL A 97 8.71 1.74 -15.31
CA VAL A 97 9.60 2.56 -16.14
C VAL A 97 9.03 3.97 -16.21
N PHE A 98 9.74 4.94 -15.65
CA PHE A 98 9.38 6.36 -15.71
C PHE A 98 10.62 7.22 -15.99
N SER A 99 10.40 8.42 -16.53
CA SER A 99 11.44 9.41 -16.79
C SER A 99 11.08 10.72 -16.08
N PRO A 100 12.04 11.41 -15.44
CA PRO A 100 11.82 12.77 -14.94
C PRO A 100 11.42 13.74 -16.06
N PRO A 101 10.71 14.85 -15.76
CA PRO A 101 10.26 15.81 -16.77
C PRO A 101 11.38 16.38 -17.63
N ALA A 102 12.45 16.87 -17.01
CA ALA A 102 13.62 17.38 -17.72
C ALA A 102 14.23 16.35 -18.68
N ALA A 103 14.21 15.05 -18.33
CA ALA A 103 14.70 14.00 -19.22
C ALA A 103 13.69 13.66 -20.34
N ASN A 104 12.38 13.72 -20.08
CA ASN A 104 11.38 13.47 -21.12
C ASN A 104 11.38 14.57 -22.19
N VAL A 105 11.43 15.83 -21.77
CA VAL A 105 11.49 17.01 -22.67
C VAL A 105 12.83 17.07 -23.41
N TRP A 106 13.95 17.12 -22.69
CA TRP A 106 15.25 17.44 -23.30
C TRP A 106 16.01 16.22 -23.85
N LEU A 107 15.91 15.05 -23.22
CA LEU A 107 16.74 13.88 -23.59
C LEU A 107 16.00 12.93 -24.53
N LEU A 108 14.77 12.54 -24.19
CA LEU A 108 13.93 11.70 -25.05
C LEU A 108 13.37 12.48 -26.25
N GLY A 109 13.59 13.80 -26.26
CA GLY A 109 13.51 14.73 -27.40
C GLY A 109 14.46 14.38 -28.55
N THR A 110 15.70 13.97 -28.24
CA THR A 110 16.83 13.82 -29.17
C THR A 110 16.71 12.60 -30.12
N PRO A 111 17.52 12.53 -31.20
CA PRO A 111 17.64 11.34 -32.07
C PRO A 111 18.41 10.16 -31.43
N VAL A 112 18.81 10.25 -30.16
CA VAL A 112 19.57 9.20 -29.45
C VAL A 112 18.66 8.01 -29.08
N ASP A 113 19.20 6.79 -29.03
CA ASP A 113 18.45 5.59 -28.62
C ASP A 113 17.79 5.77 -27.23
N ARG A 114 16.46 5.91 -27.26
CA ARG A 114 15.61 6.02 -26.07
C ARG A 114 15.72 4.79 -25.17
N GLY A 115 15.90 3.60 -25.75
CA GLY A 115 16.11 2.37 -25.01
C GLY A 115 17.34 2.48 -24.12
N ALA A 116 18.49 2.84 -24.69
CA ALA A 116 19.73 3.06 -23.94
C ALA A 116 19.63 4.16 -22.86
N LEU A 117 18.82 5.21 -23.06
CA LEU A 117 18.55 6.24 -22.05
C LEU A 117 17.67 5.73 -20.89
N LEU A 118 16.68 4.89 -21.15
CA LEU A 118 15.77 4.34 -20.14
C LEU A 118 16.34 3.14 -19.36
N ARG A 119 17.29 2.38 -19.95
CA ARG A 119 17.91 1.18 -19.33
C ARG A 119 18.41 1.38 -17.89
N PRO A 120 19.11 2.48 -17.51
CA PRO A 120 19.55 2.70 -16.12
C PRO A 120 18.38 2.95 -15.15
N GLY A 121 17.27 3.53 -15.64
CA GLY A 121 16.04 3.66 -14.86
C GLY A 121 15.46 2.29 -14.52
N TRP A 122 15.28 1.45 -15.53
CA TRP A 122 14.80 0.07 -15.38
C TRP A 122 15.67 -0.76 -14.42
N LEU A 123 17.00 -0.70 -14.54
CA LEU A 123 17.91 -1.43 -13.66
C LEU A 123 17.80 -1.00 -12.18
N ARG A 124 17.52 0.28 -11.91
CA ARG A 124 17.24 0.74 -10.54
C ARG A 124 15.90 0.21 -10.04
N THR A 125 14.85 0.20 -10.85
CA THR A 125 13.57 -0.43 -10.48
C THR A 125 13.75 -1.91 -10.14
N VAL A 126 14.53 -2.66 -10.92
CA VAL A 126 14.87 -4.06 -10.63
C VAL A 126 15.60 -4.18 -9.29
N ALA A 127 16.65 -3.40 -9.07
CA ALA A 127 17.42 -3.43 -7.82
C ALA A 127 16.56 -3.10 -6.58
N PHE A 128 15.77 -2.01 -6.64
CA PHE A 128 14.86 -1.64 -5.55
C PHE A 128 13.75 -2.69 -5.31
N THR A 129 13.26 -3.34 -6.36
CA THR A 129 12.28 -4.44 -6.22
C THR A 129 12.90 -5.61 -5.47
N VAL A 130 14.09 -6.06 -5.89
CA VAL A 130 14.78 -7.20 -5.24
C VAL A 130 15.13 -6.87 -3.79
N VAL A 131 15.78 -5.74 -3.52
CA VAL A 131 16.17 -5.34 -2.15
C VAL A 131 14.95 -5.16 -1.25
N GLY A 132 13.90 -4.49 -1.73
CA GLY A 132 12.67 -4.28 -0.97
C GLY A 132 11.91 -5.57 -0.67
N VAL A 133 11.80 -6.47 -1.65
CA VAL A 133 11.12 -7.77 -1.45
C VAL A 133 11.94 -8.69 -0.54
N VAL A 134 13.27 -8.72 -0.66
CA VAL A 134 14.14 -9.43 0.30
C VAL A 134 13.89 -8.93 1.72
N ALA A 135 13.93 -7.61 1.94
CA ALA A 135 13.72 -7.02 3.26
C ALA A 135 12.35 -7.38 3.87
N VAL A 136 11.29 -7.39 3.07
CA VAL A 136 9.93 -7.70 3.55
C VAL A 136 9.71 -9.20 3.75
N LEU A 137 10.27 -10.08 2.91
CA LEU A 137 10.09 -11.54 3.01
C LEU A 137 10.97 -12.21 4.08
N LEU A 138 11.99 -11.54 4.59
CA LEU A 138 12.77 -12.04 5.74
C LEU A 138 11.90 -12.20 6.99
N THR A 139 11.02 -11.24 7.29
CA THR A 139 10.11 -11.28 8.44
C THR A 139 9.26 -12.56 8.51
N PRO A 140 8.43 -12.89 7.49
CA PRO A 140 7.63 -14.11 7.51
C PRO A 140 8.47 -15.39 7.47
N ALA A 141 9.64 -15.40 6.82
CA ALA A 141 10.54 -16.56 6.87
C ALA A 141 11.03 -16.85 8.31
N VAL A 142 11.34 -15.80 9.08
CA VAL A 142 11.74 -15.92 10.49
C VAL A 142 10.55 -16.34 11.37
N LEU A 143 9.37 -15.72 11.20
CA LEU A 143 8.16 -16.04 11.98
C LEU A 143 7.65 -17.46 11.74
N GLY A 144 7.68 -17.91 10.48
CA GLY A 144 7.31 -19.26 10.05
C GLY A 144 8.31 -20.35 10.41
N GLY A 145 9.36 -20.04 11.16
CA GLY A 145 10.26 -21.06 11.72
C GLY A 145 11.28 -21.66 10.75
N PHE A 146 11.42 -21.13 9.52
CA PHE A 146 12.24 -21.74 8.47
C PHE A 146 13.72 -21.86 8.88
N THR A 147 14.35 -22.95 8.44
CA THR A 147 15.80 -23.12 8.55
C THR A 147 16.51 -22.09 7.66
N PRO A 148 17.79 -21.75 7.90
CA PRO A 148 18.48 -20.74 7.10
C PRO A 148 18.48 -21.07 5.59
N SER A 149 18.60 -22.34 5.21
CA SER A 149 18.59 -22.78 3.82
C SER A 149 17.19 -22.68 3.17
N THR A 150 16.13 -23.10 3.86
CA THR A 150 14.75 -22.97 3.32
C THR A 150 14.28 -21.52 3.32
N GLY A 151 14.69 -20.73 4.32
CA GLY A 151 14.47 -19.28 4.38
C GLY A 151 15.12 -18.54 3.21
N VAL A 152 16.39 -18.83 2.89
CA VAL A 152 17.05 -18.27 1.70
C VAL A 152 16.34 -18.69 0.41
N ALA A 153 15.99 -19.98 0.25
CA ALA A 153 15.27 -20.45 -0.94
C ALA A 153 13.91 -19.74 -1.11
N PHE A 154 13.13 -19.61 -0.03
CA PHE A 154 11.86 -18.89 0.00
C PHE A 154 12.01 -17.40 -0.39
N VAL A 155 12.97 -16.68 0.22
CA VAL A 155 13.21 -15.27 -0.07
C VAL A 155 13.68 -15.07 -1.52
N VAL A 156 14.53 -15.96 -2.04
CA VAL A 156 14.99 -15.94 -3.43
C VAL A 156 13.84 -16.22 -4.40
N ALA A 157 13.01 -17.23 -4.15
CA ALA A 157 11.85 -17.56 -4.97
C ALA A 157 10.80 -16.43 -4.98
N GLY A 158 10.47 -15.87 -3.82
CA GLY A 158 9.51 -14.76 -3.69
C GLY A 158 10.03 -13.46 -4.33
N SER A 159 11.34 -13.20 -4.25
CA SER A 159 11.99 -12.09 -4.96
C SER A 159 11.97 -12.28 -6.48
N ALA A 160 12.23 -13.50 -6.97
CA ALA A 160 12.17 -13.83 -8.39
C ALA A 160 10.74 -13.70 -8.96
N ALA A 161 9.74 -14.21 -8.23
CA ALA A 161 8.33 -14.09 -8.60
C ALA A 161 7.87 -12.61 -8.60
N SER A 162 8.27 -11.84 -7.60
CA SER A 162 7.95 -10.39 -7.53
C SER A 162 8.64 -9.61 -8.65
N LEU A 163 9.89 -9.94 -9.00
CA LEU A 163 10.58 -9.36 -10.15
C LEU A 163 9.89 -9.73 -11.47
N ALA A 164 9.43 -10.96 -11.64
CA ALA A 164 8.65 -11.38 -12.80
C ALA A 164 7.34 -10.57 -12.91
N CYS A 165 6.63 -10.34 -11.80
CA CYS A 165 5.46 -9.46 -11.73
C CYS A 165 5.78 -8.01 -12.15
N VAL A 166 6.88 -7.43 -11.68
CA VAL A 166 7.32 -6.07 -12.06
C VAL A 166 7.73 -6.01 -13.54
N ALA A 167 8.40 -7.03 -14.06
CA ALA A 167 8.77 -7.11 -15.47
C ALA A 167 7.54 -7.28 -16.39
N LEU A 168 6.55 -8.09 -16.00
CA LEU A 168 5.25 -8.17 -16.66
C LEU A 168 4.48 -6.84 -16.60
N ALA A 169 4.54 -6.13 -15.47
CA ALA A 169 4.00 -4.77 -15.38
C ALA A 169 4.72 -3.81 -16.34
N ALA A 170 6.04 -3.89 -16.48
CA ALA A 170 6.82 -3.07 -17.40
C ALA A 170 6.49 -3.39 -18.88
N LEU A 171 6.43 -4.67 -19.25
CA LEU A 171 6.00 -5.08 -20.60
C LEU A 171 4.57 -4.61 -20.91
N SER A 172 3.66 -4.69 -19.93
CA SER A 172 2.28 -4.18 -20.07
C SER A 172 2.21 -2.65 -20.16
N GLN A 173 3.18 -1.93 -19.58
CA GLN A 173 3.29 -0.49 -19.71
C GLN A 173 3.80 -0.11 -21.11
N VAL A 174 4.83 -0.80 -21.62
CA VAL A 174 5.43 -0.53 -22.94
C VAL A 174 4.43 -0.80 -24.07
N HIS A 175 3.73 -1.93 -24.03
CA HIS A 175 2.80 -2.37 -25.08
C HIS A 175 1.32 -2.03 -24.77
N GLU A 176 1.05 -1.29 -23.68
CA GLU A 176 -0.28 -0.88 -23.22
C GLU A 176 -1.31 -2.02 -23.01
N HIS A 177 -0.85 -3.26 -22.85
CA HIS A 177 -1.68 -4.46 -22.72
C HIS A 177 -2.32 -4.63 -21.34
N ALA A 178 -3.45 -5.34 -21.29
CA ALA A 178 -4.15 -5.66 -20.04
C ALA A 178 -3.50 -6.78 -19.20
N ALA A 179 -2.40 -7.41 -19.65
CA ALA A 179 -1.80 -8.58 -19.01
C ALA A 179 -1.52 -8.40 -17.51
N ALA A 180 -0.88 -7.30 -17.10
CA ALA A 180 -0.62 -7.04 -15.68
C ALA A 180 -1.90 -6.77 -14.87
N ARG A 181 -2.99 -6.30 -15.51
CA ARG A 181 -4.30 -6.13 -14.85
C ARG A 181 -4.91 -7.48 -14.51
N TRP A 182 -4.89 -8.41 -15.45
CA TRP A 182 -5.31 -9.79 -15.21
C TRP A 182 -4.43 -10.46 -14.16
N LEU A 183 -3.10 -10.34 -14.27
CA LEU A 183 -2.17 -10.87 -13.28
C LEU A 183 -2.43 -10.34 -11.86
N THR A 184 -2.81 -9.06 -11.69
CA THR A 184 -3.17 -8.54 -10.36
C THR A 184 -4.39 -9.26 -9.80
N TRP A 185 -5.45 -9.41 -10.60
CA TRP A 185 -6.66 -10.10 -10.16
C TRP A 185 -6.44 -11.60 -9.94
N LEU A 186 -5.55 -12.24 -10.71
CA LEU A 186 -5.15 -13.63 -10.50
C LEU A 186 -4.38 -13.77 -9.18
N VAL A 187 -3.32 -12.99 -8.94
CA VAL A 187 -2.51 -13.09 -7.70
C VAL A 187 -3.36 -12.73 -6.47
N THR A 188 -4.18 -11.67 -6.53
CA THR A 188 -5.09 -11.30 -5.44
C THR A 188 -6.20 -12.33 -5.24
N GLY A 189 -6.76 -12.89 -6.32
CA GLY A 189 -7.75 -13.97 -6.27
C GLY A 189 -7.19 -15.24 -5.66
N SER A 190 -5.99 -15.67 -6.06
CA SER A 190 -5.29 -16.82 -5.47
C SER A 190 -4.99 -16.60 -3.98
N LEU A 191 -4.58 -15.38 -3.58
CA LEU A 191 -4.41 -15.04 -2.16
C LEU A 191 -5.73 -15.17 -1.39
N TRP A 192 -6.85 -14.69 -1.94
CA TRP A 192 -8.17 -14.83 -1.30
C TRP A 192 -8.65 -16.29 -1.24
N VAL A 193 -8.47 -17.06 -2.31
CA VAL A 193 -8.81 -18.50 -2.31
C VAL A 193 -8.00 -19.25 -1.26
N LEU A 194 -6.70 -18.96 -1.13
CA LEU A 194 -5.85 -19.60 -0.13
C LEU A 194 -6.18 -19.14 1.30
N LEU A 195 -6.45 -17.86 1.53
CA LEU A 195 -6.91 -17.36 2.84
C LEU A 195 -8.26 -17.97 3.25
N ALA A 196 -9.18 -18.15 2.31
CA ALA A 196 -10.45 -18.82 2.54
C ALA A 196 -10.25 -20.32 2.84
N ALA A 197 -9.35 -21.00 2.11
CA ALA A 197 -9.03 -22.40 2.34
C ALA A 197 -8.32 -22.65 3.68
N THR A 198 -7.46 -21.72 4.15
CA THR A 198 -6.92 -21.76 5.53
C THR A 198 -7.99 -21.53 6.58
N ALA A 199 -8.91 -20.58 6.35
CA ALA A 199 -9.97 -20.26 7.29
C ALA A 199 -10.99 -21.40 7.47
N ASP A 200 -11.32 -22.12 6.39
CA ASP A 200 -12.25 -23.25 6.39
C ASP A 200 -11.58 -24.59 6.78
N GLY A 201 -10.30 -24.56 7.19
CA GLY A 201 -9.56 -25.75 7.65
C GLY A 201 -9.34 -26.83 6.57
N ARG A 202 -9.51 -26.52 5.28
CA ARG A 202 -9.40 -27.49 4.16
C ARG A 202 -7.96 -27.83 3.74
N LEU A 203 -6.98 -27.18 4.35
CA LEU A 203 -5.57 -27.39 4.07
C LEU A 203 -4.98 -28.11 5.28
N ASP A 204 -4.59 -29.37 5.10
CA ASP A 204 -3.98 -30.19 6.17
C ASP A 204 -2.50 -29.85 6.40
N GLY A 205 -1.91 -28.97 5.58
CA GLY A 205 -0.51 -28.57 5.61
C GLY A 205 -0.02 -28.02 4.28
N VAL A 206 1.25 -27.62 4.22
CA VAL A 206 1.94 -27.40 2.94
C VAL A 206 2.36 -28.76 2.37
N PRO A 207 2.01 -29.12 1.12
CA PRO A 207 2.44 -30.40 0.55
C PRO A 207 3.97 -30.45 0.50
N SER A 208 4.55 -31.57 0.94
CA SER A 208 5.99 -31.76 1.06
C SER A 208 6.66 -31.87 -0.32
N VAL A 209 7.09 -30.73 -0.86
CA VAL A 209 7.86 -30.67 -2.11
C VAL A 209 9.29 -31.16 -1.85
N PRO A 210 9.80 -32.19 -2.56
CA PRO A 210 11.17 -32.64 -2.41
C PRO A 210 12.17 -31.50 -2.65
N THR A 211 13.24 -31.43 -1.85
CA THR A 211 14.27 -30.40 -1.97
C THR A 211 14.82 -30.18 -3.39
N PRO A 212 15.11 -31.19 -4.24
CA PRO A 212 15.54 -30.95 -5.62
C PRO A 212 14.44 -30.28 -6.46
N VAL A 213 13.16 -30.60 -6.23
CA VAL A 213 12.03 -29.98 -6.94
C VAL A 213 11.83 -28.53 -6.49
N ALA A 214 11.94 -28.24 -5.19
CA ALA A 214 11.88 -26.88 -4.66
C ALA A 214 13.01 -26.00 -5.22
N LEU A 215 14.24 -26.54 -5.31
CA LEU A 215 15.37 -25.87 -5.94
C LEU A 215 15.16 -25.66 -7.45
N ALA A 216 14.65 -26.66 -8.17
CA ALA A 216 14.33 -26.55 -9.60
C ALA A 216 13.27 -25.49 -9.88
N LEU A 217 12.20 -25.42 -9.07
CA LEU A 217 11.16 -24.38 -9.15
C LEU A 217 11.74 -22.99 -8.85
N THR A 218 12.62 -22.87 -7.85
CA THR A 218 13.30 -21.61 -7.51
C THR A 218 14.21 -21.15 -8.65
N ALA A 219 15.00 -22.05 -9.24
CA ALA A 219 15.85 -21.78 -10.39
C ALA A 219 15.03 -21.40 -11.64
N ALA A 220 13.94 -22.11 -11.92
CA ALA A 220 13.02 -21.78 -13.00
C ALA A 220 12.38 -20.39 -12.81
N GLY A 221 11.98 -20.03 -11.58
CA GLY A 221 11.48 -18.72 -11.23
C GLY A 221 12.51 -17.60 -11.45
N LEU A 222 13.77 -17.83 -11.04
CA LEU A 222 14.89 -16.91 -11.30
C LEU A 222 15.12 -16.71 -12.79
N VAL A 223 15.18 -17.79 -13.57
CA VAL A 223 15.36 -17.72 -15.03
C VAL A 223 14.19 -16.99 -15.68
N ALA A 224 12.95 -17.28 -15.30
CA ALA A 224 11.76 -16.59 -15.81
C ALA A 224 11.78 -15.09 -15.49
N GLY A 225 12.10 -14.70 -14.25
CA GLY A 225 12.25 -13.31 -13.83
C GLY A 225 13.36 -12.58 -14.61
N ALA A 226 14.51 -13.21 -14.77
CA ALA A 226 15.64 -12.67 -15.54
C ALA A 226 15.31 -12.52 -17.03
N VAL A 227 14.69 -13.53 -17.66
CA VAL A 227 14.26 -13.48 -19.07
C VAL A 227 13.21 -12.39 -19.30
N LEU A 228 12.23 -12.24 -18.40
CA LEU A 228 11.26 -11.15 -18.49
C LEU A 228 11.93 -9.78 -18.32
N ALA A 229 12.84 -9.62 -17.36
CA ALA A 229 13.57 -8.37 -17.16
C ALA A 229 14.52 -8.02 -18.32
N TRP A 230 15.07 -9.03 -19.00
CA TRP A 230 15.84 -8.88 -20.24
C TRP A 230 14.95 -8.52 -21.44
N ARG A 231 13.76 -9.14 -21.57
CA ARG A 231 12.77 -8.74 -22.59
C ARG A 231 12.34 -7.28 -22.43
N VAL A 232 12.09 -6.81 -21.20
CA VAL A 232 11.83 -5.39 -20.92
C VAL A 232 12.96 -4.51 -21.49
N ARG A 233 14.22 -4.84 -21.19
CA ARG A 233 15.42 -4.11 -21.66
C ARG A 233 15.48 -3.98 -23.20
N GLY A 234 15.02 -5.00 -23.92
CA GLY A 234 14.88 -4.98 -25.38
C GLY A 234 13.72 -4.10 -25.86
N SER A 235 12.56 -4.15 -25.18
CA SER A 235 11.37 -3.38 -25.52
C SER A 235 11.42 -1.89 -25.14
N LEU A 236 12.40 -1.41 -24.38
CA LEU A 236 12.44 0.00 -23.96
C LEU A 236 12.54 1.00 -25.12
N SER A 237 13.04 0.59 -26.30
CA SER A 237 13.14 1.47 -27.48
C SER A 237 11.79 1.71 -28.17
N SER A 238 10.81 0.80 -28.05
CA SER A 238 9.47 0.96 -28.65
C SER A 238 8.50 1.79 -27.78
N MET A 239 8.92 2.20 -26.58
CA MET A 239 8.07 2.93 -25.64
C MET A 239 7.68 4.31 -26.20
N SER A 240 6.38 4.57 -26.32
CA SER A 240 5.86 5.81 -26.89
C SER A 240 6.01 7.00 -25.92
N ARG A 241 6.21 8.21 -26.46
CA ARG A 241 6.25 9.45 -25.65
C ARG A 241 4.94 9.67 -24.86
N ARG A 242 3.80 9.18 -25.37
CA ARG A 242 2.51 9.21 -24.66
C ARG A 242 2.56 8.47 -23.33
N VAL A 243 3.09 7.24 -23.32
CA VAL A 243 3.20 6.42 -22.10
C VAL A 243 4.15 7.07 -21.09
N LEU A 244 5.25 7.67 -21.56
CA LEU A 244 6.22 8.38 -20.73
C LEU A 244 5.64 9.66 -20.13
N GLY A 245 4.92 10.47 -20.92
CA GLY A 245 4.23 11.68 -20.45
C GLY A 245 3.21 11.39 -19.34
N GLN A 246 2.51 10.25 -19.38
CA GLN A 246 1.63 9.80 -18.28
C GLN A 246 2.37 9.48 -16.96
N THR A 247 3.71 9.36 -16.97
CA THR A 247 4.54 9.15 -15.77
C THR A 247 5.36 10.37 -15.35
N GLU A 248 5.37 11.42 -16.17
CA GLU A 248 6.32 12.53 -16.09
C GLU A 248 6.23 13.29 -14.75
N ASN A 249 5.04 13.76 -14.41
CA ASN A 249 4.80 14.51 -13.17
C ASN A 249 4.65 13.61 -11.94
N LEU A 250 4.55 12.28 -12.12
CA LEU A 250 4.32 11.35 -11.01
C LEU A 250 5.56 11.26 -10.10
N SER A 251 6.76 11.11 -10.65
CA SER A 251 7.96 10.98 -9.83
C SER A 251 8.26 12.23 -8.97
N PRO A 252 8.24 13.47 -9.51
CA PRO A 252 8.43 14.68 -8.70
C PRO A 252 7.33 14.86 -7.65
N ALA A 253 6.06 14.66 -8.03
CA ALA A 253 4.94 14.88 -7.10
C ALA A 253 4.90 13.84 -5.97
N LEU A 254 5.23 12.57 -6.26
CA LEU A 254 5.39 11.55 -5.22
C LEU A 254 6.64 11.78 -4.37
N SER A 255 7.76 12.20 -4.97
CA SER A 255 8.97 12.54 -4.20
C SER A 255 8.70 13.68 -3.23
N GLY A 256 7.99 14.72 -3.67
CA GLY A 256 7.55 15.82 -2.81
C GLY A 256 6.57 15.38 -1.73
N ALA A 257 5.62 14.49 -2.05
CA ALA A 257 4.68 13.91 -1.09
C ALA A 257 5.37 13.01 -0.04
N LEU A 258 6.41 12.28 -0.44
CA LEU A 258 7.20 11.42 0.46
C LEU A 258 8.17 12.23 1.33
N SER A 259 8.84 13.24 0.78
CA SER A 259 9.72 14.13 1.56
C SER A 259 8.95 15.01 2.54
N SER A 260 7.67 15.29 2.27
CA SER A 260 6.73 15.96 3.19
C SER A 260 6.02 15.01 4.16
N LEU A 261 6.19 13.68 3.97
CA LEU A 261 5.38 12.62 4.60
C LEU A 261 3.86 12.80 4.46
N ASP A 262 3.38 13.62 3.50
CA ASP A 262 1.95 13.78 3.22
C ASP A 262 1.43 12.60 2.38
N LEU A 263 1.15 11.49 3.07
CA LEU A 263 0.42 10.33 2.53
C LEU A 263 -0.92 10.70 1.90
N GLY A 264 -1.50 11.83 2.30
CA GLY A 264 -2.64 12.43 1.64
C GLY A 264 -2.28 12.91 0.24
N LEU A 265 -1.34 13.85 0.09
CA LEU A 265 -0.89 14.32 -1.21
C LEU A 265 -0.46 13.16 -2.13
N MET A 266 0.23 12.15 -1.58
CA MET A 266 0.59 10.92 -2.30
C MET A 266 -0.63 10.23 -2.92
N TYR A 267 -1.70 10.02 -2.14
CA TYR A 267 -2.94 9.42 -2.64
C TYR A 267 -3.63 10.29 -3.70
N ASP A 268 -3.63 11.61 -3.56
CA ASP A 268 -4.27 12.51 -4.54
C ASP A 268 -3.54 12.47 -5.90
N VAL A 269 -2.20 12.40 -5.90
CA VAL A 269 -1.38 12.20 -7.11
C VAL A 269 -1.71 10.87 -7.79
N LEU A 270 -1.82 9.78 -7.03
CA LEU A 270 -2.19 8.46 -7.56
C LEU A 270 -3.63 8.43 -8.09
N LEU A 271 -4.57 9.11 -7.42
CA LEU A 271 -5.96 9.23 -7.83
C LEU A 271 -6.08 10.05 -9.12
N ALA A 272 -5.37 11.17 -9.23
CA ALA A 272 -5.30 11.98 -10.44
C ALA A 272 -4.76 11.16 -11.63
N ARG A 273 -3.70 10.36 -11.45
CA ARG A 273 -3.19 9.47 -12.50
C ARG A 273 -4.15 8.32 -12.85
N ARG A 274 -4.93 7.81 -11.89
CA ARG A 274 -5.97 6.79 -12.16
C ARG A 274 -7.05 7.34 -13.07
N TRP A 275 -7.58 8.53 -12.78
CA TRP A 275 -8.64 9.14 -13.58
C TRP A 275 -8.14 9.76 -14.88
N GLY A 276 -6.92 10.29 -14.92
CA GLY A 276 -6.27 10.78 -16.15
C GLY A 276 -6.00 9.71 -17.22
N LYS A 277 -6.05 8.41 -16.86
CA LYS A 277 -6.05 7.29 -17.81
C LYS A 277 -7.45 6.97 -18.38
N GLY A 278 -8.52 7.50 -17.81
CA GLY A 278 -9.89 7.33 -18.29
C GLY A 278 -10.28 8.46 -19.24
N ALA A 279 -10.35 8.17 -20.54
CA ALA A 279 -10.58 9.20 -21.56
C ALA A 279 -11.97 9.87 -21.51
N THR A 280 -13.02 9.10 -21.19
CA THR A 280 -14.41 9.58 -21.17
C THR A 280 -15.21 8.89 -20.07
N VAL A 281 -16.22 9.60 -19.53
CA VAL A 281 -17.19 9.06 -18.58
C VAL A 281 -18.58 9.42 -19.05
N THR A 282 -19.48 8.44 -19.14
CA THR A 282 -20.88 8.71 -19.49
C THR A 282 -21.56 9.53 -18.40
N SER A 283 -22.10 10.70 -18.75
CA SER A 283 -22.97 11.43 -17.83
C SER A 283 -24.27 10.66 -17.61
N ARG A 284 -24.83 10.74 -16.40
CA ARG A 284 -26.11 10.13 -16.03
C ARG A 284 -26.96 11.19 -15.34
N ARG A 285 -27.99 11.67 -16.03
CA ARG A 285 -28.99 12.61 -15.47
C ARG A 285 -29.79 11.93 -14.35
N GLY A 286 -30.44 12.74 -13.52
CA GLY A 286 -31.36 12.30 -12.46
C GLY A 286 -30.68 11.72 -11.21
N GLY A 287 -31.35 11.91 -10.08
CA GLY A 287 -31.00 11.46 -8.74
C GLY A 287 -31.98 12.05 -7.71
N PRO A 288 -31.95 11.59 -6.44
CA PRO A 288 -32.70 12.22 -5.36
C PRO A 288 -32.13 13.62 -5.05
N VAL A 289 -32.90 14.43 -4.32
CA VAL A 289 -32.56 15.82 -3.94
C VAL A 289 -32.00 15.91 -2.52
N GLY A 290 -31.42 17.07 -2.17
CA GLY A 290 -30.89 17.36 -0.83
C GLY A 290 -29.77 16.41 -0.42
N TRP A 291 -29.77 16.00 0.86
CA TRP A 291 -28.78 15.07 1.44
C TRP A 291 -28.55 13.81 0.59
N TRP A 292 -29.64 13.18 0.15
CA TRP A 292 -29.60 11.92 -0.60
C TRP A 292 -28.90 12.07 -1.95
N ALA A 293 -28.84 13.28 -2.53
CA ALA A 293 -28.09 13.54 -3.76
C ALA A 293 -26.60 13.20 -3.60
N LEU A 294 -26.01 13.54 -2.45
CA LEU A 294 -24.61 13.27 -2.13
C LEU A 294 -24.38 11.76 -1.92
N VAL A 295 -25.23 11.11 -1.13
CA VAL A 295 -25.19 9.65 -0.90
C VAL A 295 -25.29 8.88 -2.23
N HIS A 296 -26.23 9.26 -3.10
CA HIS A 296 -26.41 8.69 -4.43
C HIS A 296 -25.22 8.95 -5.36
N SER A 297 -24.55 10.09 -5.22
CA SER A 297 -23.34 10.39 -5.99
C SER A 297 -22.18 9.44 -5.62
N ASP A 298 -22.03 9.11 -4.34
CA ASP A 298 -21.02 8.16 -3.88
C ASP A 298 -21.41 6.71 -4.14
N LEU A 299 -22.70 6.35 -4.06
CA LEU A 299 -23.19 5.05 -4.53
C LEU A 299 -22.88 4.84 -6.02
N ARG A 300 -23.12 5.87 -6.86
CA ARG A 300 -22.72 5.84 -8.28
C ARG A 300 -21.21 5.78 -8.45
N ARG A 301 -20.42 6.40 -7.58
CA ARG A 301 -18.95 6.29 -7.58
C ARG A 301 -18.50 4.87 -7.24
N ALA A 302 -19.12 4.23 -6.24
CA ALA A 302 -18.88 2.84 -5.86
C ALA A 302 -19.18 1.88 -7.02
N VAL A 303 -20.35 2.01 -7.67
CA VAL A 303 -20.73 1.19 -8.84
C VAL A 303 -19.77 1.38 -10.02
N ARG A 304 -19.27 2.61 -10.26
CA ARG A 304 -18.30 2.90 -11.34
C ARG A 304 -16.88 2.42 -11.04
N ALA A 305 -16.52 2.32 -9.77
CA ALA A 305 -15.19 1.95 -9.32
C ALA A 305 -15.28 0.97 -8.15
N PRO A 306 -15.77 -0.27 -8.36
CA PRO A 306 -16.06 -1.20 -7.27
C PRO A 306 -14.81 -1.74 -6.57
N GLN A 307 -13.62 -1.61 -7.18
CA GLN A 307 -12.37 -2.18 -6.68
C GLN A 307 -12.10 -1.97 -5.17
N PRO A 308 -12.27 -0.77 -4.56
CA PRO A 308 -12.13 -0.59 -3.11
C PRO A 308 -13.05 -1.48 -2.28
N PHE A 309 -14.30 -1.68 -2.72
CA PHE A 309 -15.29 -2.50 -2.04
C PHE A 309 -14.99 -3.99 -2.21
N VAL A 310 -14.50 -4.41 -3.39
CA VAL A 310 -14.03 -5.79 -3.61
C VAL A 310 -12.78 -6.08 -2.76
N VAL A 311 -11.87 -5.11 -2.62
CA VAL A 311 -10.71 -5.24 -1.71
C VAL A 311 -11.16 -5.31 -0.25
N LEU A 312 -12.10 -4.48 0.20
CA LEU A 312 -12.66 -4.57 1.55
C LEU A 312 -13.33 -5.93 1.80
N ALA A 313 -14.11 -6.45 0.84
CA ALA A 313 -14.73 -7.76 0.93
C ALA A 313 -13.67 -8.88 1.07
N GLY A 314 -12.59 -8.82 0.27
CA GLY A 314 -11.46 -9.75 0.40
C GLY A 314 -10.66 -9.59 1.70
N MET A 315 -10.64 -8.40 2.30
CA MET A 315 -10.03 -8.17 3.62
C MET A 315 -10.80 -8.81 4.77
N THR A 316 -12.04 -9.29 4.56
CA THR A 316 -12.74 -10.10 5.59
C THR A 316 -12.00 -11.40 5.89
N LEU A 317 -11.23 -11.92 4.92
CA LEU A 317 -10.47 -13.16 5.08
C LEU A 317 -9.28 -13.01 6.04
N VAL A 318 -8.80 -11.78 6.31
CA VAL A 318 -7.70 -11.53 7.25
C VAL A 318 -8.08 -11.90 8.69
N PRO A 319 -9.20 -11.41 9.27
CA PRO A 319 -9.63 -11.86 10.59
C PRO A 319 -10.08 -13.32 10.64
N TYR A 320 -10.59 -13.91 9.54
CA TYR A 320 -10.85 -15.36 9.51
C TYR A 320 -9.54 -16.18 9.58
N ALA A 321 -8.49 -15.77 8.87
CA ALA A 321 -7.16 -16.39 9.01
C ALA A 321 -6.50 -16.10 10.37
N ALA A 322 -6.78 -14.95 11.00
CA ALA A 322 -6.35 -14.68 12.38
C ALA A 322 -7.09 -15.56 13.41
N ALA A 323 -8.35 -15.89 13.16
CA ALA A 323 -9.12 -16.82 13.99
C ALA A 323 -8.63 -18.27 13.81
N SER A 324 -8.28 -18.71 12.60
CA SER A 324 -7.68 -20.04 12.39
C SER A 324 -6.26 -20.18 12.95
N ALA A 325 -5.57 -19.04 13.16
CA ALA A 325 -4.30 -18.95 13.90
C ALA A 325 -4.46 -18.81 15.43
N ASP A 326 -5.68 -18.99 15.95
CA ASP A 326 -6.05 -18.80 17.37
C ASP A 326 -5.54 -17.49 17.99
N ALA A 327 -5.68 -16.37 17.27
CA ALA A 327 -5.28 -15.05 17.76
C ALA A 327 -6.09 -14.55 18.99
N GLY A 328 -7.05 -15.32 19.50
CA GLY A 328 -7.91 -14.98 20.63
C GLY A 328 -8.49 -13.57 20.52
N ARG A 329 -8.21 -12.70 21.51
CA ARG A 329 -8.67 -11.30 21.50
C ARG A 329 -7.89 -10.38 20.55
N ALA A 330 -6.69 -10.76 20.10
CA ALA A 330 -5.92 -9.98 19.12
C ALA A 330 -6.57 -9.98 17.73
N LEU A 331 -7.48 -10.94 17.45
CA LEU A 331 -8.41 -10.94 16.32
C LEU A 331 -9.07 -9.58 16.09
N VAL A 332 -9.48 -8.90 17.16
CA VAL A 332 -10.14 -7.59 17.07
C VAL A 332 -9.20 -6.49 16.53
N LEU A 333 -7.92 -6.56 16.89
CA LEU A 333 -6.90 -5.65 16.34
C LEU A 333 -6.67 -5.94 14.85
N ALA A 334 -6.70 -7.21 14.44
CA ALA A 334 -6.62 -7.59 13.02
C ALA A 334 -7.84 -7.10 12.22
N THR A 335 -9.07 -7.29 12.72
CA THR A 335 -10.30 -6.79 12.09
C THR A 335 -10.27 -5.27 11.93
N THR A 336 -9.96 -4.53 13.00
CA THR A 336 -9.95 -3.06 12.98
C THR A 336 -8.83 -2.49 12.12
N LEU A 337 -7.64 -3.11 12.11
CA LEU A 337 -6.52 -2.69 11.28
C LEU A 337 -6.76 -2.95 9.80
N ALA A 338 -7.30 -4.12 9.44
CA ALA A 338 -7.68 -4.42 8.05
C ALA A 338 -8.80 -3.49 7.56
N GLY A 339 -9.78 -3.16 8.42
CA GLY A 339 -10.77 -2.12 8.17
C GLY A 339 -10.16 -0.73 7.93
N LEU A 340 -9.21 -0.30 8.79
CA LEU A 340 -8.46 0.96 8.61
C LEU A 340 -7.68 1.00 7.29
N LEU A 341 -7.00 -0.08 6.91
CA LEU A 341 -6.19 -0.12 5.69
C LEU A 341 -7.04 -0.13 4.41
N ALA A 342 -8.23 -0.76 4.46
CA ALA A 342 -9.18 -0.79 3.34
C ALA A 342 -10.07 0.47 3.25
N GLY A 343 -10.21 1.24 4.33
CA GLY A 343 -11.13 2.36 4.45
C GLY A 343 -10.86 3.58 3.56
N PRO A 344 -9.65 4.18 3.54
CA PRO A 344 -9.40 5.47 2.87
C PRO A 344 -9.78 5.54 1.38
N PRO A 345 -9.62 4.48 0.56
CA PRO A 345 -10.09 4.46 -0.82
C PRO A 345 -11.62 4.51 -1.01
N LEU A 346 -12.41 4.17 0.02
CA LEU A 346 -13.88 4.25 0.01
C LEU A 346 -14.35 5.71 0.15
N CYS A 347 -13.64 6.52 0.93
CA CYS A 347 -13.99 7.89 1.31
C CYS A 347 -13.69 8.95 0.22
N ALA A 348 -13.71 8.58 -1.06
CA ALA A 348 -13.28 9.45 -2.14
C ALA A 348 -14.14 10.73 -2.31
N GLY A 349 -15.45 10.66 -2.06
CA GLY A 349 -16.34 11.84 -2.05
C GLY A 349 -16.04 12.79 -0.88
N LEU A 350 -16.07 12.25 0.33
CA LEU A 350 -15.74 12.94 1.59
C LEU A 350 -14.41 13.70 1.50
N ARG A 351 -13.38 13.04 0.95
CA ARG A 351 -12.04 13.58 0.80
C ARG A 351 -11.98 14.84 -0.06
N VAL A 352 -12.74 14.90 -1.15
CA VAL A 352 -12.83 16.08 -2.02
C VAL A 352 -13.46 17.25 -1.26
N VAL A 353 -14.57 17.01 -0.56
CA VAL A 353 -15.24 18.05 0.24
C VAL A 353 -14.33 18.59 1.34
N VAL A 354 -13.64 17.72 2.08
CA VAL A 354 -12.77 18.15 3.18
C VAL A 354 -11.53 18.89 2.68
N ARG A 355 -10.92 18.49 1.56
CA ARG A 355 -9.76 19.19 0.98
C ARG A 355 -10.13 20.45 0.20
N THR A 356 -11.36 20.59 -0.31
CA THR A 356 -11.78 21.74 -1.13
C THR A 356 -12.95 22.50 -0.50
N ARG A 357 -12.64 23.40 0.46
CA ARG A 357 -13.63 24.24 1.16
C ARG A 357 -14.60 24.98 0.21
N GLY A 358 -14.14 25.40 -0.97
CA GLY A 358 -14.99 26.03 -1.98
C GLY A 358 -16.13 25.13 -2.49
N VAL A 359 -15.87 23.83 -2.67
CA VAL A 359 -16.90 22.86 -3.08
C VAL A 359 -17.92 22.63 -1.96
N ALA A 360 -17.46 22.56 -0.70
CA ALA A 360 -18.37 22.45 0.45
C ALA A 360 -19.31 23.67 0.55
N ARG A 361 -18.79 24.88 0.35
CA ARG A 361 -19.57 26.15 0.41
C ARG A 361 -20.56 26.34 -0.74
N MET A 362 -20.40 25.64 -1.87
CA MET A 362 -21.36 25.68 -2.97
C MET A 362 -22.60 24.79 -2.74
N LEU A 363 -22.62 23.99 -1.67
CA LEU A 363 -23.75 23.14 -1.33
C LEU A 363 -24.68 23.85 -0.33
N PRO A 364 -26.00 23.84 -0.52
CA PRO A 364 -26.97 24.47 0.39
C PRO A 364 -27.25 23.59 1.63
N MET A 365 -26.18 23.19 2.33
CA MET A 365 -26.18 22.27 3.47
C MET A 365 -25.04 22.64 4.44
N SER A 366 -25.18 22.33 5.72
CA SER A 366 -24.11 22.58 6.70
C SER A 366 -22.91 21.63 6.48
N THR A 367 -21.72 22.02 6.95
CA THR A 367 -20.50 21.18 6.87
C THR A 367 -20.73 19.79 7.43
N ALA A 368 -21.42 19.69 8.57
CA ALA A 368 -21.80 18.42 9.20
C ALA A 368 -22.72 17.59 8.30
N GLN A 369 -23.68 18.22 7.61
CA GLN A 369 -24.56 17.51 6.69
C GLN A 369 -23.81 16.96 5.48
N VAL A 370 -22.99 17.78 4.83
CA VAL A 370 -22.21 17.34 3.66
C VAL A 370 -21.25 16.21 4.03
N ARG A 371 -20.53 16.30 5.16
CA ARG A 371 -19.63 15.23 5.62
C ARG A 371 -20.39 13.96 6.00
N GLY A 372 -21.49 14.07 6.74
CA GLY A 372 -22.31 12.93 7.11
C GLY A 372 -22.86 12.18 5.90
N ALA A 373 -23.29 12.89 4.86
CA ALA A 373 -23.80 12.28 3.63
C ALA A 373 -22.73 11.46 2.90
N HIS A 374 -21.51 12.00 2.79
CA HIS A 374 -20.36 11.28 2.24
C HIS A 374 -19.79 10.19 3.16
N LEU A 375 -20.24 10.10 4.42
CA LEU A 375 -19.88 9.04 5.35
C LEU A 375 -20.80 7.81 5.24
N VAL A 376 -22.01 7.94 4.69
CA VAL A 376 -23.00 6.85 4.60
C VAL A 376 -22.44 5.62 3.85
N MET A 377 -21.86 5.82 2.66
CA MET A 377 -21.33 4.73 1.84
C MET A 377 -20.10 4.03 2.47
N PRO A 378 -19.02 4.73 2.88
CA PRO A 378 -17.89 4.08 3.54
C PRO A 378 -18.26 3.51 4.92
N GLY A 379 -19.16 4.17 5.65
CA GLY A 379 -19.63 3.72 6.96
C GLY A 379 -20.43 2.42 6.91
N THR A 380 -21.41 2.33 6.00
CA THR A 380 -22.15 1.07 5.76
C THR A 380 -21.23 -0.04 5.28
N ALA A 381 -20.27 0.24 4.38
CA ALA A 381 -19.30 -0.75 3.93
C ALA A 381 -18.42 -1.29 5.06
N LEU A 382 -17.85 -0.42 5.92
CA LEU A 382 -17.01 -0.82 7.05
C LEU A 382 -17.81 -1.53 8.17
N LEU A 383 -19.07 -1.15 8.38
CA LEU A 383 -19.97 -1.86 9.30
C LEU A 383 -20.33 -3.26 8.78
N LEU A 384 -20.69 -3.39 7.49
CA LEU A 384 -20.98 -4.69 6.89
C LEU A 384 -19.75 -5.61 6.87
N TYR A 385 -18.56 -5.06 6.60
CA TYR A 385 -17.29 -5.75 6.73
C TYR A 385 -17.12 -6.34 8.14
N ALA A 386 -17.26 -5.53 9.18
CA ALA A 386 -17.05 -5.98 10.57
C ALA A 386 -18.16 -6.92 11.06
N LEU A 387 -19.43 -6.71 10.65
CA LEU A 387 -20.51 -7.65 10.92
C LEU A 387 -20.27 -9.01 10.22
N GLY A 388 -19.64 -9.01 9.03
CA GLY A 388 -19.19 -10.23 8.36
C GLY A 388 -18.16 -11.05 9.15
N THR A 389 -17.45 -10.43 10.11
CA THR A 389 -16.53 -11.11 11.03
C THR A 389 -17.19 -11.47 12.37
N THR A 390 -18.52 -11.45 12.48
CA THR A 390 -19.19 -11.89 13.72
C THR A 390 -18.96 -13.40 13.95
N TRP A 391 -18.93 -14.21 12.89
CA TRP A 391 -18.73 -15.66 12.99
C TRP A 391 -17.41 -16.06 13.62
N THR A 392 -16.33 -15.28 13.43
CA THR A 392 -15.02 -15.55 14.06
C THR A 392 -15.01 -15.21 15.56
N LEU A 393 -16.03 -14.50 16.06
CA LEU A 393 -16.18 -14.13 17.47
C LEU A 393 -17.11 -15.07 18.25
N LEU A 394 -18.02 -15.79 17.57
CA LEU A 394 -18.98 -16.71 18.22
C LEU A 394 -18.34 -17.82 19.08
N PRO A 395 -17.17 -18.40 18.74
CA PRO A 395 -16.50 -19.36 19.62
C PRO A 395 -15.96 -18.75 20.92
N LEU A 396 -15.78 -17.42 20.96
CA LEU A 396 -15.14 -16.70 22.06
C LEU A 396 -16.12 -16.06 23.04
N MET A 397 -17.37 -15.81 22.62
CA MET A 397 -18.37 -15.07 23.41
C MET A 397 -19.82 -15.27 22.89
N PRO A 398 -20.85 -15.00 23.70
CA PRO A 398 -22.25 -15.09 23.29
C PRO A 398 -22.58 -14.21 22.08
N THR A 399 -23.54 -14.64 21.25
CA THR A 399 -23.95 -13.96 20.00
C THR A 399 -24.21 -12.46 20.16
N GLN A 400 -24.86 -12.04 21.26
CA GLN A 400 -25.15 -10.63 21.49
C GLN A 400 -23.88 -9.80 21.76
N GLU A 401 -22.89 -10.37 22.44
CA GLU A 401 -21.59 -9.72 22.69
C GLU A 401 -20.75 -9.69 21.42
N ALA A 402 -20.71 -10.80 20.67
CA ALA A 402 -20.04 -10.89 19.38
C ALA A 402 -20.54 -9.82 18.38
N VAL A 403 -21.85 -9.62 18.28
CA VAL A 403 -22.45 -8.56 17.44
C VAL A 403 -22.10 -7.16 17.94
N ARG A 404 -22.15 -6.89 19.25
CA ARG A 404 -21.75 -5.59 19.82
C ARG A 404 -20.28 -5.29 19.55
N LEU A 405 -19.41 -6.29 19.71
CA LEU A 405 -17.97 -6.19 19.45
C LEU A 405 -17.68 -5.97 17.96
N ALA A 406 -18.38 -6.68 17.06
CA ALA A 406 -18.29 -6.47 15.61
C ALA A 406 -18.71 -5.03 15.21
N ILE A 407 -19.80 -4.50 15.78
CA ILE A 407 -20.20 -3.10 15.57
C ILE A 407 -19.12 -2.13 16.08
N ALA A 408 -18.52 -2.40 17.24
CA ALA A 408 -17.42 -1.61 17.78
C ALA A 408 -16.18 -1.64 16.86
N CYS A 409 -15.84 -2.80 16.29
CA CYS A 409 -14.77 -2.93 15.29
C CYS A 409 -15.04 -2.08 14.04
N GLY A 410 -16.27 -2.09 13.53
CA GLY A 410 -16.68 -1.31 12.37
C GLY A 410 -16.62 0.21 12.64
N LEU A 411 -17.11 0.66 13.81
CA LEU A 411 -17.05 2.06 14.22
C LEU A 411 -15.63 2.53 14.53
N SER A 412 -14.79 1.70 15.14
CA SER A 412 -13.35 1.94 15.34
C SER A 412 -12.64 2.14 14.00
N SER A 413 -12.90 1.26 13.02
CA SER A 413 -12.35 1.34 11.66
C SER A 413 -12.81 2.60 10.94
N LEU A 414 -14.09 2.97 11.10
CA LEU A 414 -14.68 4.16 10.50
C LEU A 414 -14.12 5.46 11.12
N ALA A 415 -13.99 5.53 12.44
CA ALA A 415 -13.42 6.68 13.15
C ALA A 415 -11.96 6.92 12.73
N ALA A 416 -11.16 5.86 12.68
CA ALA A 416 -9.76 5.91 12.26
C ALA A 416 -9.61 6.27 10.76
N THR A 417 -10.46 5.71 9.89
CA THR A 417 -10.51 6.07 8.46
C THR A 417 -10.90 7.53 8.25
N LEU A 418 -11.93 7.99 8.98
CA LEU A 418 -12.40 9.37 8.93
C LEU A 418 -11.28 10.33 9.39
N ARG A 419 -10.57 10.01 10.47
CA ARG A 419 -9.41 10.74 10.99
C ARG A 419 -8.26 10.84 9.98
N TRP A 420 -7.97 9.75 9.24
CA TRP A 420 -6.97 9.74 8.18
C TRP A 420 -7.37 10.68 7.05
N VAL A 421 -8.59 10.50 6.53
CA VAL A 421 -9.06 11.20 5.32
C VAL A 421 -9.34 12.69 5.56
N SER A 422 -9.80 13.05 6.75
CA SER A 422 -10.11 14.45 7.10
C SER A 422 -8.90 15.27 7.56
N ALA A 423 -7.72 14.65 7.69
CA ALA A 423 -6.54 15.33 8.20
C ALA A 423 -6.05 16.46 7.27
N ARG A 424 -5.87 17.65 7.87
CA ARG A 424 -5.24 18.82 7.24
C ARG A 424 -3.81 18.47 6.76
N PRO A 425 -3.29 19.06 5.66
CA PRO A 425 -1.88 18.89 5.28
C PRO A 425 -0.89 19.21 6.42
N PRO A 426 0.35 18.70 6.39
CA PRO A 426 1.40 19.12 7.33
C PRO A 426 1.59 20.64 7.31
N ASP A 427 1.71 21.23 8.50
CA ASP A 427 1.95 22.67 8.66
C ASP A 427 3.45 22.94 8.84
N TYR A 428 4.02 23.66 7.88
CA TYR A 428 5.44 24.04 7.81
C TYR A 428 5.75 25.39 8.46
N GLY A 429 4.72 26.18 8.80
CA GLY A 429 4.89 27.48 9.47
C GLY A 429 5.11 27.36 10.98
N LYS A 430 5.02 26.15 11.54
CA LYS A 430 5.21 25.89 12.97
C LYS A 430 6.69 25.85 13.35
N PRO A 431 7.06 26.29 14.57
CA PRO A 431 8.42 26.17 15.08
C PRO A 431 8.95 24.75 14.91
N MET A 432 10.14 24.62 14.34
CA MET A 432 10.76 23.33 14.08
C MET A 432 11.20 22.70 15.41
N VAL A 433 10.92 21.42 15.60
CA VAL A 433 11.39 20.67 16.77
C VAL A 433 12.76 20.09 16.42
N SER A 434 13.75 20.32 17.29
CA SER A 434 15.05 19.67 17.14
C SER A 434 14.90 18.18 17.42
N THR A 435 15.32 17.34 16.45
CA THR A 435 15.38 15.88 16.60
C THR A 435 16.79 15.39 16.29
N PRO A 436 17.18 14.18 16.70
CA PRO A 436 18.48 13.60 16.31
C PRO A 436 18.68 13.46 14.80
N ALA A 437 17.61 13.50 14.00
CA ALA A 437 17.64 13.49 12.53
C ALA A 437 17.58 14.90 11.90
N GLY A 438 17.78 15.96 12.71
CA GLY A 438 17.68 17.36 12.29
C GLY A 438 16.40 18.06 12.77
N ALA A 439 16.24 19.32 12.37
CA ALA A 439 15.04 20.11 12.70
C ALA A 439 13.85 19.67 11.85
N VAL A 440 12.79 19.17 12.49
CA VAL A 440 11.59 18.65 11.81
C VAL A 440 10.35 19.45 12.23
N PRO A 441 9.50 19.94 11.30
CA PRO A 441 8.24 20.56 11.67
C PRO A 441 7.32 19.54 12.36
N PRO A 442 6.71 19.87 13.52
CA PRO A 442 5.86 18.92 14.25
C PRO A 442 4.61 18.50 13.45
N GLY A 443 4.18 19.31 12.48
CA GLY A 443 3.14 18.97 11.51
C GLY A 443 3.49 17.79 10.59
N VAL A 444 4.78 17.55 10.35
CA VAL A 444 5.30 16.43 9.54
C VAL A 444 5.36 15.16 10.38
N LEU A 445 5.89 15.21 11.61
CA LEU A 445 5.92 14.04 12.50
C LEU A 445 4.51 13.51 12.82
N SER A 446 3.57 14.41 13.10
CA SER A 446 2.15 14.08 13.31
C SER A 446 1.39 13.68 12.03
N SER A 447 2.05 13.63 10.87
CA SER A 447 1.42 13.23 9.60
C SER A 447 1.40 11.73 9.37
N VAL A 448 2.42 11.02 9.83
CA VAL A 448 2.57 9.56 9.66
C VAL A 448 1.52 8.80 10.49
N PHE A 449 1.24 9.26 11.70
CA PHE A 449 0.35 8.58 12.66
C PHE A 449 -1.15 8.81 12.42
N ARG A 450 -1.55 9.50 11.34
CA ARG A 450 -2.96 9.89 11.14
C ARG A 450 -3.85 8.70 10.84
N GLY A 451 -4.91 8.54 11.63
CA GLY A 451 -5.80 7.39 11.58
C GLY A 451 -5.30 6.27 12.49
N PHE A 452 -4.00 5.96 12.47
CA PHE A 452 -3.37 5.04 13.44
C PHE A 452 -3.47 5.56 14.89
N ASP A 453 -3.42 6.88 15.10
CA ASP A 453 -3.66 7.55 16.36
C ASP A 453 -5.05 7.23 16.94
N VAL A 454 -6.10 7.48 16.16
CA VAL A 454 -7.47 7.17 16.55
C VAL A 454 -7.71 5.66 16.62
N TRP A 455 -7.13 4.86 15.71
CA TRP A 455 -7.23 3.40 15.75
C TRP A 455 -6.64 2.82 17.03
N ALA A 456 -5.47 3.27 17.49
CA ALA A 456 -4.92 2.80 18.76
C ALA A 456 -5.88 3.11 19.93
N VAL A 457 -6.40 4.33 19.99
CA VAL A 457 -7.30 4.75 21.08
C VAL A 457 -8.68 4.06 21.01
N THR A 458 -9.18 3.71 19.83
CA THR A 458 -10.48 3.01 19.68
C THR A 458 -10.37 1.49 19.69
N ALA A 459 -9.29 0.89 19.16
CA ALA A 459 -9.14 -0.56 19.03
C ALA A 459 -8.51 -1.22 20.27
N LEU A 460 -7.54 -0.58 20.96
CA LEU A 460 -6.92 -1.17 22.15
C LEU A 460 -7.93 -1.45 23.28
N PRO A 461 -8.92 -0.60 23.59
CA PRO A 461 -9.95 -0.91 24.58
C PRO A 461 -10.68 -2.23 24.31
N LEU A 462 -10.89 -2.60 23.04
CA LEU A 462 -11.64 -3.80 22.67
C LEU A 462 -11.02 -5.11 23.17
N VAL A 463 -9.71 -5.13 23.42
CA VAL A 463 -8.99 -6.31 23.97
C VAL A 463 -9.39 -6.59 25.42
N PHE A 464 -9.87 -5.58 26.16
CA PHE A 464 -10.22 -5.68 27.57
C PHE A 464 -11.66 -6.17 27.83
N GLY A 465 -12.38 -6.64 26.81
CA GLY A 465 -13.69 -7.31 26.95
C GLY A 465 -14.89 -6.36 26.93
N PRO A 466 -16.02 -6.69 27.60
CA PRO A 466 -17.28 -5.95 27.45
C PRO A 466 -17.20 -4.46 27.86
N THR A 467 -16.52 -4.15 28.97
CA THR A 467 -16.30 -2.76 29.41
C THR A 467 -15.49 -1.97 28.39
N GLY A 468 -14.40 -2.56 27.91
CA GLY A 468 -13.57 -2.01 26.84
C GLY A 468 -14.31 -1.82 25.52
N THR A 469 -15.29 -2.68 25.23
CA THR A 469 -16.19 -2.55 24.07
C THR A 469 -17.09 -1.32 24.18
N VAL A 470 -17.68 -1.07 25.35
CA VAL A 470 -18.49 0.13 25.61
C VAL A 470 -17.63 1.40 25.52
N VAL A 471 -16.42 1.38 26.09
CA VAL A 471 -15.46 2.49 26.00
C VAL A 471 -15.07 2.79 24.54
N SER A 472 -14.73 1.75 23.76
CA SER A 472 -14.43 1.90 22.33
C SER A 472 -15.60 2.47 21.53
N LEU A 473 -16.83 2.00 21.77
CA LEU A 473 -18.04 2.53 21.13
C LEU A 473 -18.22 4.02 21.44
N ALA A 474 -18.12 4.41 22.71
CA ALA A 474 -18.26 5.80 23.14
C ALA A 474 -17.19 6.71 22.50
N ILE A 475 -15.92 6.29 22.52
CA ILE A 475 -14.82 7.05 21.89
C ILE A 475 -15.02 7.13 20.37
N SER A 476 -15.34 6.01 19.71
CA SER A 476 -15.52 5.97 18.25
C SER A 476 -16.65 6.88 17.79
N LEU A 477 -17.81 6.84 18.47
CA LEU A 477 -18.94 7.71 18.19
C LEU A 477 -18.62 9.18 18.49
N GLY A 478 -17.92 9.47 19.60
CA GLY A 478 -17.49 10.82 19.94
C GLY A 478 -16.51 11.40 18.90
N VAL A 479 -15.53 10.62 18.44
CA VAL A 479 -14.59 11.01 17.39
C VAL A 479 -15.29 11.21 16.05
N ILE A 480 -16.23 10.32 15.67
CA ILE A 480 -17.01 10.49 14.44
C ILE A 480 -17.87 11.76 14.51
N ALA A 481 -18.61 11.96 15.60
CA ALA A 481 -19.43 13.15 15.79
C ALA A 481 -18.58 14.43 15.73
N TRP A 482 -17.44 14.47 16.43
CA TRP A 482 -16.52 15.60 16.41
C TRP A 482 -15.89 15.84 15.03
N LEU A 483 -15.46 14.80 14.30
CA LEU A 483 -14.90 14.95 12.95
C LEU A 483 -15.95 15.29 11.89
N VAL A 484 -17.23 15.02 12.13
CA VAL A 484 -18.33 15.47 11.27
C VAL A 484 -18.73 16.91 11.59
N SER A 485 -18.85 17.27 12.87
CA SER A 485 -19.33 18.60 13.30
C SER A 485 -18.26 19.70 13.27
N SER A 486 -16.98 19.36 13.42
CA SER A 486 -15.89 20.35 13.47
C SER A 486 -15.74 21.11 12.16
N ASP A 487 -16.17 22.37 12.15
CA ASP A 487 -15.79 23.26 11.06
C ASP A 487 -14.26 23.38 11.03
N PRO A 488 -13.64 23.28 9.84
CA PRO A 488 -12.20 23.41 9.75
C PRO A 488 -11.91 24.91 9.81
N ALA A 489 -11.58 25.42 11.00
CA ALA A 489 -10.96 26.75 11.17
C ALA A 489 -9.83 26.93 10.14
#